data_AF-A0A821BWH9-F1
#
_entry.id   AF-A0A821BWH9-F1
#
_cell.length_a   1.000
_cell.length_b   1.000
_cell.length_c   1.000
_cell.angle_alpha   90.00
_cell.angle_beta   90.00
_cell.angle_gamma   90.00
#
_symmetry.space_group_name_H-M   'P 1'
#
loop_
_entity.id
_entity.type
_entity.pdbx_description
1 polymer ?
#
loop_
_entity_poly.entity_id
_entity_poly.type
_entity_poly.pdbx_seq_one_letter_code
_entity_poly.pdbx_strand_id
1 'polypeptide(L)'
;VIKKIKYDSITNKFIGFPTPLDHGVPIKEYYHTDSLDTLKLWFNSIDKASLLNVHMIQPVQSTTQNTIPSSFLLSAYGIDNTATANDILQRWWYIFNQCLQRNVKIIGFATDADAQYVRAMRLMNGFFASLPKFPVHQHQQTFTVKLKSRWPWFFLREQQLLLFFQDATHLATKWRNHLLSSTVELRLGDQSISINHLYSIIDNAKFTKIDHCLTKSDINPKDRQKF
;
A
#
# COMPACT_ATOMS: atom_id res chain seq x y z
N VAL A 1 -8.09 10.98 10.71
CA VAL A 1 -7.53 10.92 12.08
C VAL A 1 -8.67 10.86 13.09
N ILE A 2 -8.65 9.89 14.01
CA ILE A 2 -9.70 9.74 15.03
C ILE A 2 -9.60 10.93 16.00
N LYS A 3 -10.62 11.79 16.02
CA LYS A 3 -10.58 13.02 16.84
C LYS A 3 -10.72 12.71 18.32
N LYS A 4 -11.57 11.76 18.69
CA LYS A 4 -11.88 11.39 20.08
C LYS A 4 -12.23 9.90 20.18
N ILE A 5 -11.83 9.27 21.29
CA ILE A 5 -12.34 7.95 21.68
C ILE A 5 -13.82 8.11 22.03
N LYS A 6 -14.67 7.24 21.50
CA LYS A 6 -16.12 7.25 21.77
C LYS A 6 -16.49 5.97 22.50
N TYR A 7 -17.30 6.10 23.54
CA TYR A 7 -17.99 4.99 24.16
C TYR A 7 -19.34 4.80 23.48
N ASP A 8 -19.65 3.57 23.11
CA ASP A 8 -20.97 3.14 22.63
C ASP A 8 -21.68 2.41 23.76
N SER A 9 -22.71 3.05 24.31
CA SER A 9 -23.49 2.51 25.43
C SER A 9 -24.46 1.41 25.03
N ILE A 10 -24.76 1.23 23.73
CA ILE A 10 -25.64 0.16 23.27
C ILE A 10 -24.89 -1.16 23.29
N THR A 11 -23.62 -1.14 22.89
CA THR A 11 -22.78 -2.34 22.78
C THR A 11 -21.65 -2.38 23.81
N ASN A 12 -21.71 -1.57 24.86
CA ASN A 12 -20.69 -1.47 25.91
C ASN A 12 -19.23 -1.54 25.40
N LYS A 13 -18.89 -0.69 24.42
CA LYS A 13 -17.56 -0.74 23.79
C LYS A 13 -16.94 0.62 23.52
N PHE A 14 -15.63 0.62 23.39
CA PHE A 14 -14.89 1.78 22.89
C PHE A 14 -14.61 1.70 21.39
N ILE A 15 -14.75 2.86 20.73
CA ILE A 15 -14.36 3.10 19.34
C ILE A 15 -13.27 4.15 19.35
N GLY A 16 -12.14 3.86 18.69
CA GLY A 16 -11.07 4.82 18.50
C GLY A 16 -9.69 4.38 19.01
N PHE A 17 -9.61 3.23 19.65
CA PHE A 17 -8.35 2.58 20.00
C PHE A 17 -7.77 1.78 18.83
N PRO A 18 -6.44 1.59 18.78
CA PRO A 18 -5.83 0.62 17.88
C PRO A 18 -6.30 -0.78 18.26
N THR A 19 -6.83 -1.54 17.30
CA THR A 19 -7.35 -2.87 17.59
C THR A 19 -6.23 -3.91 17.46
N PRO A 20 -6.03 -4.79 18.45
CA PRO A 20 -5.09 -5.90 18.31
C PRO A 20 -5.40 -6.76 17.09
N LEU A 21 -4.36 -7.33 16.50
CA LEU A 21 -4.47 -8.12 15.29
C LEU A 21 -4.39 -9.62 15.61
N ASP A 22 -5.29 -10.39 15.04
CA ASP A 22 -5.19 -11.84 14.92
C ASP A 22 -5.11 -12.20 13.43
N HIS A 23 -4.13 -13.02 13.04
CA HIS A 23 -3.83 -13.27 11.61
C HIS A 23 -3.67 -11.98 10.77
N GLY A 24 -3.14 -10.91 11.38
CA GLY A 24 -2.98 -9.61 10.74
C GLY A 24 -4.26 -8.80 10.52
N VAL A 25 -5.44 -9.33 10.87
CA VAL A 25 -6.74 -8.65 10.80
C VAL A 25 -7.20 -8.22 12.21
N PRO A 26 -7.98 -7.14 12.35
CA PRO A 26 -8.42 -6.67 13.66
C PRO A 26 -9.35 -7.69 14.33
N ILE A 27 -9.14 -7.94 15.62
CA ILE A 27 -10.05 -8.78 16.42
C ILE A 27 -11.38 -8.04 16.58
N LYS A 28 -12.46 -8.66 16.10
CA LYS A 28 -13.80 -8.07 16.14
C LYS A 28 -14.26 -7.90 17.60
N GLU A 29 -14.86 -6.75 17.90
CA GLU A 29 -15.38 -6.42 19.24
C GLU A 29 -14.36 -6.54 20.39
N TYR A 30 -13.06 -6.34 20.13
CA TYR A 30 -12.03 -6.52 21.17
C TYR A 30 -12.26 -5.66 22.42
N TYR A 31 -12.70 -4.42 22.25
CA TYR A 31 -12.96 -3.48 23.35
C TYR A 31 -14.40 -3.52 23.85
N HIS A 32 -15.03 -4.70 23.83
CA HIS A 32 -16.36 -4.95 24.39
C HIS A 32 -16.23 -5.58 25.78
N THR A 33 -16.90 -5.02 26.78
CA THR A 33 -16.96 -5.59 28.14
C THR A 33 -18.12 -5.03 28.94
N ASP A 34 -18.70 -5.83 29.83
CA ASP A 34 -19.72 -5.38 30.78
C ASP A 34 -19.10 -4.86 32.10
N SER A 35 -17.78 -4.92 32.25
CA SER A 35 -17.07 -4.45 33.45
C SER A 35 -16.68 -2.97 33.34
N LEU A 36 -17.22 -2.14 34.21
CA LEU A 36 -16.85 -0.72 34.32
C LEU A 36 -15.36 -0.53 34.64
N ASP A 37 -14.77 -1.39 35.45
CA ASP A 37 -13.36 -1.29 35.82
C ASP A 37 -12.46 -1.60 34.62
N THR A 38 -12.85 -2.55 33.78
CA THR A 38 -12.15 -2.83 32.52
C THR A 38 -12.27 -1.65 31.56
N LEU A 39 -13.44 -1.02 31.45
CA LEU A 39 -13.62 0.18 30.63
C LEU A 39 -12.72 1.34 31.11
N LYS A 40 -12.67 1.59 32.42
CA LYS A 40 -11.78 2.61 33.02
C LYS A 40 -10.32 2.30 32.74
N LEU A 41 -9.92 1.04 32.89
CA LEU A 41 -8.56 0.60 32.63
C LEU A 41 -8.16 0.87 31.18
N TRP A 42 -8.97 0.46 30.21
CA TRP A 42 -8.70 0.72 28.79
C TRP A 42 -8.63 2.21 28.48
N PHE A 43 -9.59 3.00 28.99
CA PHE A 43 -9.63 4.45 28.73
C PHE A 43 -8.39 5.18 29.25
N ASN A 44 -7.82 4.75 30.38
CA ASN A 44 -6.67 5.39 30.99
C ASN A 44 -5.32 4.87 30.49
N SER A 45 -5.27 3.65 29.94
CA SER A 45 -4.01 2.98 29.58
C SER A 45 -3.74 2.87 28.09
N ILE A 46 -4.76 2.98 27.24
CA ILE A 46 -4.63 2.74 25.81
C ILE A 46 -4.64 4.06 25.06
N ASP A 47 -3.59 4.27 24.26
CA ASP A 47 -3.50 5.42 23.39
C ASP A 47 -4.53 5.34 22.25
N LYS A 48 -5.03 6.51 21.88
CA LYS A 48 -5.92 6.65 20.71
C LYS A 48 -5.18 6.26 19.43
N ALA A 49 -5.87 5.58 18.52
CA ALA A 49 -5.32 5.29 17.19
C ALA A 49 -4.94 6.59 16.45
N SER A 50 -3.71 6.63 15.95
CA SER A 50 -3.17 7.77 15.21
C SER A 50 -3.61 7.76 13.74
N LEU A 51 -3.79 6.56 13.18
CA LEU A 51 -4.12 6.34 11.78
C LEU A 51 -5.35 5.44 11.63
N LEU A 52 -5.95 5.47 10.43
CA LEU A 52 -7.01 4.56 10.03
C LEU A 52 -6.47 3.70 8.90
N ASN A 53 -6.43 2.38 9.09
CA ASN A 53 -6.12 1.47 8.02
C ASN A 53 -7.40 1.11 7.27
N VAL A 54 -7.38 1.19 5.94
CA VAL A 54 -8.55 0.99 5.08
C VAL A 54 -8.19 -0.03 3.99
N HIS A 55 -9.02 -1.06 3.86
CA HIS A 55 -8.89 -2.05 2.80
C HIS A 55 -10.14 -1.99 1.91
N MET A 56 -9.93 -1.70 0.63
CA MET A 56 -10.97 -1.62 -0.39
C MET A 56 -10.82 -2.81 -1.34
N ILE A 57 -11.94 -3.34 -1.83
CA ILE A 57 -11.96 -4.25 -2.97
C ILE A 57 -12.33 -3.45 -4.21
N GLN A 58 -11.47 -3.51 -5.21
CA GLN A 58 -11.69 -2.95 -6.54
C GLN A 58 -11.98 -4.10 -7.52
N PRO A 59 -13.21 -4.21 -8.03
CA PRO A 59 -13.52 -5.12 -9.12
C PRO A 59 -12.70 -4.76 -10.37
N VAL A 60 -12.23 -5.79 -11.06
CA VAL A 60 -11.51 -5.65 -12.33
C VAL A 60 -12.46 -6.04 -13.47
N GLN A 61 -12.41 -5.30 -14.57
CA GLN A 61 -13.28 -5.54 -15.71
C GLN A 61 -13.09 -6.96 -16.25
N SER A 62 -14.19 -7.69 -16.35
CA SER A 62 -14.22 -8.96 -17.09
C SER A 62 -14.40 -8.68 -18.57
N THR A 63 -13.80 -9.50 -19.44
CA THR A 63 -14.08 -9.49 -20.89
C THR A 63 -15.56 -9.73 -21.22
N THR A 64 -16.32 -10.28 -20.28
CA THR A 64 -17.75 -10.58 -20.41
C THR A 64 -18.68 -9.49 -19.86
N GLN A 65 -18.16 -8.44 -19.21
CA GLN A 65 -18.96 -7.40 -18.59
C GLN A 65 -18.50 -6.00 -19.04
N ASN A 66 -19.43 -5.25 -19.64
CA ASN A 66 -19.19 -3.87 -20.06
C ASN A 66 -19.24 -2.86 -18.90
N THR A 67 -19.67 -3.30 -17.71
CA THR A 67 -19.78 -2.46 -16.52
C THR A 67 -18.92 -3.02 -15.40
N ILE A 68 -17.99 -2.22 -14.90
CA ILE A 68 -17.18 -2.56 -13.72
C ILE A 68 -18.03 -2.24 -12.48
N PRO A 69 -18.29 -3.20 -11.58
CA PRO A 69 -18.99 -2.91 -10.34
C PRO A 69 -18.23 -1.90 -9.47
N SER A 70 -18.95 -1.14 -8.67
CA SER A 70 -18.34 -0.18 -7.74
C SER A 70 -17.44 -0.88 -6.73
N SER A 71 -16.36 -0.21 -6.37
CA SER A 71 -15.48 -0.61 -5.27
C SER A 71 -16.26 -0.59 -3.95
N PHE A 72 -15.87 -1.46 -3.03
CA PHE A 72 -16.50 -1.52 -1.70
C PHE A 72 -15.48 -1.68 -0.59
N LEU A 73 -15.86 -1.21 0.60
CA LEU A 73 -15.04 -1.29 1.80
C LEU A 73 -15.07 -2.72 2.35
N LEU A 74 -13.90 -3.35 2.45
CA LEU A 74 -13.75 -4.66 3.09
C LEU A 74 -13.58 -4.50 4.60
N SER A 75 -12.74 -3.56 5.03
CA SER A 75 -12.49 -3.29 6.45
C SER A 75 -11.88 -1.91 6.65
N ALA A 76 -12.23 -1.26 7.76
CA ALA A 76 -11.54 -0.07 8.26
C ALA A 76 -11.39 -0.14 9.78
N TYR A 77 -10.19 0.11 10.29
CA TYR A 77 -9.91 0.05 11.73
C TYR A 77 -8.74 0.95 12.13
N GLY A 78 -8.73 1.37 13.39
CA GLY A 78 -7.68 2.20 13.96
C GLY A 78 -6.37 1.44 14.13
N ILE A 79 -5.26 2.09 13.82
CA ILE A 79 -3.90 1.56 14.02
C ILE A 79 -2.98 2.64 14.65
N ASP A 80 -1.85 2.19 15.17
CA ASP A 80 -0.77 2.98 15.78
C ASP A 80 0.56 2.88 14.99
N ASN A 81 0.51 2.37 13.75
CA ASN A 81 1.66 2.14 12.87
C ASN A 81 2.68 1.10 13.37
N THR A 82 2.29 0.22 14.30
CA THR A 82 3.16 -0.85 14.83
C THR A 82 3.11 -2.16 14.06
N ALA A 83 2.21 -2.27 13.07
CA ALA A 83 2.09 -3.47 12.24
C ALA A 83 3.46 -3.85 11.64
N THR A 84 3.69 -5.14 11.43
CA THR A 84 4.92 -5.64 10.82
C THR A 84 4.63 -6.18 9.42
N ALA A 85 5.69 -6.42 8.64
CA ALA A 85 5.57 -7.14 7.36
C ALA A 85 4.93 -8.52 7.53
N ASN A 86 5.12 -9.19 8.67
CA ASN A 86 4.49 -10.47 8.95
C ASN A 86 2.98 -10.33 9.16
N ASP A 87 2.53 -9.29 9.88
CA ASP A 87 1.10 -9.02 10.06
C ASP A 87 0.43 -8.71 8.72
N ILE A 88 1.11 -7.98 7.84
CA ILE A 88 0.64 -7.69 6.49
C ILE A 88 0.50 -8.98 5.67
N LEU A 89 1.49 -9.87 5.73
CA LEU A 89 1.45 -11.17 5.03
C LEU A 89 0.31 -12.05 5.52
N GLN A 90 0.16 -12.18 6.84
CA GLN A 90 -0.94 -12.96 7.44
C GLN A 90 -2.30 -12.40 7.03
N ARG A 91 -2.43 -11.07 7.03
CA ARG A 91 -3.66 -10.38 6.59
C ARG A 91 -4.00 -10.69 5.14
N TRP A 92 -3.04 -10.51 4.22
CA TRP A 92 -3.28 -10.79 2.80
C TRP A 92 -3.65 -12.25 2.57
N TRP A 93 -2.99 -13.16 3.27
CA TRP A 93 -3.31 -14.58 3.22
C TRP A 93 -4.72 -14.88 3.74
N TYR A 94 -5.10 -14.29 4.88
CA TYR A 94 -6.43 -14.43 5.45
C TYR A 94 -7.51 -13.89 4.50
N ILE A 95 -7.33 -12.67 3.98
CA ILE A 95 -8.25 -12.06 3.00
C ILE A 95 -8.38 -12.94 1.77
N PHE A 96 -7.26 -13.39 1.20
CA PHE A 96 -7.25 -14.26 0.03
C PHE A 96 -8.09 -15.52 0.25
N ASN A 97 -7.87 -16.23 1.36
CA ASN A 97 -8.61 -17.47 1.66
C ASN A 97 -10.10 -17.22 1.92
N GLN A 98 -10.44 -16.17 2.68
CA GLN A 98 -11.84 -15.82 2.97
C GLN A 98 -12.60 -15.42 1.70
N CYS A 99 -11.96 -14.71 0.78
CA CYS A 99 -12.52 -14.40 -0.53
C CYS A 99 -12.67 -15.66 -1.38
N LEU A 100 -11.66 -16.52 -1.43
CA LEU A 100 -11.67 -17.75 -2.21
C LEU A 100 -12.81 -18.69 -1.78
N GLN A 101 -13.03 -18.84 -0.47
CA GLN A 101 -14.15 -19.62 0.09
C GLN A 101 -15.54 -19.11 -0.34
N ARG A 102 -15.62 -17.85 -0.76
CA ARG A 102 -16.85 -17.19 -1.24
C ARG A 102 -16.88 -17.06 -2.77
N ASN A 103 -16.04 -17.81 -3.48
CA ASN A 103 -15.89 -17.75 -4.94
C ASN A 103 -15.48 -16.37 -5.47
N VAL A 104 -14.80 -15.56 -4.65
CA VAL A 104 -14.19 -14.29 -5.05
C VAL A 104 -12.70 -14.50 -5.27
N LYS A 105 -12.25 -14.38 -6.52
CA LYS A 105 -10.83 -14.54 -6.86
C LYS A 105 -10.10 -13.20 -6.74
N ILE A 106 -9.23 -13.09 -5.75
CA ILE A 106 -8.28 -11.97 -5.65
C ILE A 106 -7.12 -12.21 -6.60
N ILE A 107 -6.90 -11.29 -7.53
CA ILE A 107 -5.80 -11.36 -8.50
C ILE A 107 -4.53 -10.66 -8.02
N GLY A 108 -4.64 -9.77 -7.04
CA GLY A 108 -3.51 -9.00 -6.55
C GLY A 108 -3.86 -8.00 -5.45
N PHE A 109 -2.82 -7.41 -4.87
CA PHE A 109 -2.89 -6.37 -3.86
C PHE A 109 -2.17 -5.11 -4.33
N ALA A 110 -2.76 -3.95 -4.08
CA ALA A 110 -2.16 -2.64 -4.36
C ALA A 110 -1.97 -1.87 -3.05
N THR A 111 -0.79 -1.30 -2.82
CA THR A 111 -0.50 -0.50 -1.61
C THR A 111 0.40 0.69 -1.90
N ASP A 112 0.52 1.58 -0.91
CA ASP A 112 1.57 2.61 -0.91
C ASP A 112 2.97 1.94 -0.77
N ALA A 113 4.02 2.71 -1.03
CA ALA A 113 5.41 2.31 -1.03
C ALA A 113 6.07 2.43 0.36
N ASP A 114 5.32 2.12 1.43
CA ASP A 114 5.86 1.97 2.79
C ASP A 114 6.72 0.71 2.90
N ALA A 115 7.82 0.80 3.65
CA ALA A 115 8.85 -0.25 3.71
C ALA A 115 8.31 -1.61 4.17
N GLN A 116 7.33 -1.63 5.09
CA GLN A 116 6.77 -2.89 5.59
C GLN A 116 5.94 -3.61 4.52
N TYR A 117 5.16 -2.84 3.75
CA TYR A 117 4.38 -3.36 2.63
C TYR A 117 5.29 -3.82 1.50
N VAL A 118 6.33 -3.05 1.15
CA VAL A 118 7.33 -3.47 0.14
C VAL A 118 8.00 -4.79 0.57
N ARG A 119 8.36 -4.92 1.85
CA ARG A 119 8.93 -6.16 2.39
C ARG A 119 7.94 -7.33 2.28
N ALA A 120 6.67 -7.13 2.61
CA ALA A 120 5.63 -8.15 2.44
C ALA A 120 5.46 -8.57 0.97
N MET A 121 5.41 -7.61 0.03
CA MET A 121 5.35 -7.90 -1.42
C MET A 121 6.53 -8.76 -1.86
N ARG A 122 7.75 -8.41 -1.45
CA ARG A 122 8.97 -9.16 -1.81
C ARG A 122 8.94 -10.60 -1.30
N LEU A 123 8.53 -10.79 -0.05
CA LEU A 123 8.42 -12.11 0.57
C LEU A 123 7.36 -12.98 -0.11
N MET A 124 6.19 -12.40 -0.41
CA MET A 124 5.07 -13.16 -0.99
C MET A 124 5.24 -13.46 -2.49
N ASN A 125 5.86 -12.54 -3.25
CA ASN A 125 6.16 -12.75 -4.67
C ASN A 125 7.40 -13.64 -4.89
N GLY A 126 8.25 -13.81 -3.87
CA GLY A 126 9.50 -14.54 -4.02
C GLY A 126 10.60 -13.71 -4.71
N PHE A 127 10.56 -12.38 -4.57
CA PHE A 127 11.47 -11.41 -5.18
C PHE A 127 12.73 -11.20 -4.31
N PHE A 128 13.81 -11.90 -4.65
CA PHE A 128 15.08 -11.95 -3.90
C PHE A 128 14.96 -12.28 -2.40
N ALA A 129 13.83 -12.86 -2.02
CA ALA A 129 13.52 -13.35 -0.68
C ALA A 129 12.46 -14.45 -0.83
N SER A 130 12.36 -15.38 0.12
CA SER A 130 11.32 -16.41 0.09
C SER A 130 10.78 -16.69 1.48
N LEU A 131 9.52 -17.10 1.55
CA LEU A 131 8.91 -17.67 2.74
C LEU A 131 9.17 -19.18 2.73
N PRO A 132 10.14 -19.71 3.50
CA PRO A 132 10.61 -21.09 3.35
C PRO A 132 9.51 -22.12 3.58
N LYS A 133 8.55 -21.78 4.46
CA LYS A 133 7.43 -22.65 4.85
C LYS A 133 6.18 -22.46 3.98
N PHE A 134 6.22 -21.53 3.01
CA PHE A 134 5.04 -21.15 2.24
C PHE A 134 5.38 -20.93 0.77
N PRO A 135 5.43 -22.01 -0.04
CA PRO A 135 5.71 -21.90 -1.48
C PRO A 135 4.48 -21.35 -2.22
N VAL A 136 4.28 -20.03 -2.15
CA VAL A 136 3.15 -19.31 -2.76
C VAL A 136 2.95 -19.67 -4.24
N HIS A 137 4.05 -19.87 -4.97
CA HIS A 137 4.08 -20.22 -6.38
C HIS A 137 3.59 -21.65 -6.72
N GLN A 138 3.41 -22.52 -5.71
CA GLN A 138 2.90 -23.89 -5.87
C GLN A 138 1.43 -24.02 -5.45
N HIS A 139 0.79 -22.92 -5.06
CA HIS A 139 -0.61 -22.94 -4.65
C HIS A 139 -1.53 -23.32 -5.83
N GLN A 140 -2.59 -24.09 -5.59
CA GLN A 140 -3.47 -24.62 -6.63
C GLN A 140 -4.19 -23.54 -7.47
N GLN A 141 -4.31 -22.32 -6.92
CA GLN A 141 -4.96 -21.18 -7.59
C GLN A 141 -3.99 -20.29 -8.37
N THR A 142 -2.72 -20.69 -8.52
CA THR A 142 -1.76 -19.94 -9.32
C THR A 142 -2.21 -19.87 -10.78
N PHE A 143 -1.78 -18.80 -11.44
CA PHE A 143 -1.99 -18.59 -12.86
C PHE A 143 -0.65 -18.31 -13.54
N THR A 144 -0.61 -18.60 -14.84
CA THR A 144 0.58 -18.42 -15.66
C THR A 144 0.57 -17.06 -16.33
N VAL A 145 1.61 -16.27 -16.09
CA VAL A 145 1.87 -15.00 -16.77
C VAL A 145 2.75 -15.26 -17.99
N LYS A 146 2.24 -14.94 -19.19
CA LYS A 146 3.01 -15.03 -20.44
C LYS A 146 3.99 -13.87 -20.53
N LEU A 147 5.27 -14.13 -20.27
CA LEU A 147 6.34 -13.15 -20.41
C LEU A 147 6.84 -13.13 -21.87
N LYS A 148 6.61 -12.03 -22.59
CA LYS A 148 6.97 -11.88 -24.02
C LYS A 148 8.48 -11.88 -24.27
N SER A 149 9.28 -11.38 -23.34
CA SER A 149 10.74 -11.51 -23.36
C SER A 149 11.28 -11.34 -21.94
N ARG A 150 12.35 -12.07 -21.60
CA ARG A 150 13.06 -11.87 -20.33
C ARG A 150 14.02 -10.71 -20.51
N TRP A 151 13.58 -9.50 -20.14
CA TRP A 151 14.53 -8.40 -19.98
C TRP A 151 15.43 -8.78 -18.80
N PRO A 152 16.76 -8.64 -18.90
CA PRO A 152 17.68 -9.11 -17.85
C PRO A 152 17.46 -8.41 -16.51
N TRP A 153 16.79 -7.25 -16.53
CA TRP A 153 16.44 -6.46 -15.35
C TRP A 153 14.99 -6.63 -14.89
N PHE A 154 14.16 -7.39 -15.61
CA PHE A 154 12.78 -7.66 -15.23
C PHE A 154 12.68 -9.02 -14.54
N PHE A 155 12.24 -9.02 -13.29
CA PHE A 155 12.01 -10.24 -12.53
C PHE A 155 10.52 -10.41 -12.23
N LEU A 156 9.94 -11.47 -12.78
CA LEU A 156 8.64 -12.01 -12.39
C LEU A 156 8.69 -13.52 -12.66
N ARG A 157 8.25 -14.34 -11.70
CA ARG A 157 8.10 -15.79 -11.95
C ARG A 157 6.91 -16.03 -12.87
N GLU A 158 6.96 -17.05 -13.73
CA GLU A 158 5.84 -17.34 -14.65
C GLU A 158 4.57 -17.77 -13.90
N GLN A 159 4.71 -18.58 -12.84
CA GLN A 159 3.60 -18.93 -11.96
C GLN A 159 3.44 -17.90 -10.85
N GLN A 160 2.28 -17.24 -10.83
CA GLN A 160 1.93 -16.23 -9.84
C GLN A 160 0.63 -16.61 -9.13
N LEU A 161 0.58 -16.46 -7.82
CA LEU A 161 -0.69 -16.54 -7.08
C LEU A 161 -1.39 -15.17 -7.05
N LEU A 162 -0.59 -14.11 -6.89
CA LEU A 162 -1.04 -12.74 -6.70
C LEU A 162 -0.07 -11.80 -7.40
N LEU A 163 -0.62 -10.72 -7.97
CA LEU A 163 0.16 -9.57 -8.44
C LEU A 163 0.24 -8.52 -7.33
N PHE A 164 1.37 -7.82 -7.25
CA PHE A 164 1.55 -6.73 -6.30
C PHE A 164 1.83 -5.44 -7.05
N PHE A 165 1.10 -4.39 -6.67
CA PHE A 165 1.19 -3.08 -7.29
C PHE A 165 1.51 -2.04 -6.23
N GLN A 166 2.38 -1.10 -6.59
CA GLN A 166 2.60 0.11 -5.82
C GLN A 166 1.88 1.27 -6.49
N ASP A 167 1.43 2.24 -5.71
CA ASP A 167 0.88 3.48 -6.26
C ASP A 167 1.95 4.21 -7.10
N ALA A 168 1.71 4.27 -8.42
CA ALA A 168 2.60 4.91 -9.38
C ALA A 168 2.79 6.41 -9.09
N THR A 169 1.77 7.07 -8.54
CA THR A 169 1.80 8.49 -8.16
C THR A 169 2.82 8.70 -7.04
N HIS A 170 2.79 7.85 -6.02
CA HIS A 170 3.74 7.91 -4.91
C HIS A 170 5.17 7.59 -5.37
N LEU A 171 5.35 6.67 -6.33
CA LEU A 171 6.63 6.41 -6.95
C LEU A 171 7.14 7.64 -7.72
N ALA A 172 6.31 8.27 -8.55
CA ALA A 172 6.67 9.49 -9.27
C ALA A 172 7.09 10.61 -8.31
N THR A 173 6.37 10.81 -7.21
CA THR A 173 6.72 11.78 -6.17
C THR A 173 8.07 11.48 -5.52
N LYS A 174 8.40 10.21 -5.24
CA LYS A 174 9.72 9.83 -4.72
C LYS A 174 10.84 10.18 -5.72
N TRP A 175 10.64 9.88 -7.00
CA TRP A 175 11.62 10.18 -8.05
C TRP A 175 11.80 11.69 -8.22
N ARG A 176 10.70 12.46 -8.24
CA ARG A 176 10.73 13.92 -8.23
C ARG A 176 11.51 14.44 -7.03
N ASN A 177 11.21 13.97 -5.81
CA ASN A 177 11.89 14.43 -4.61
C ASN A 177 13.39 14.09 -4.60
N HIS A 178 13.80 12.96 -5.19
CA HIS A 178 15.22 12.64 -5.41
C HIS A 178 15.86 13.58 -6.43
N LEU A 179 15.21 13.83 -7.57
CA LEU A 179 15.68 14.76 -8.60
C LEU A 179 15.86 16.20 -8.09
N LEU A 180 14.96 16.63 -7.20
CA LEU A 180 15.00 17.96 -6.57
C LEU A 180 15.84 18.00 -5.28
N SER A 181 16.39 16.87 -4.84
CA SER A 181 17.18 16.80 -3.61
C SER A 181 18.57 17.38 -3.84
N SER A 182 19.07 18.13 -2.86
CA SER A 182 20.49 18.52 -2.81
C SER A 182 21.38 17.43 -2.17
N THR A 183 20.78 16.38 -1.60
CA THR A 183 21.50 15.35 -0.83
C THR A 183 21.56 13.99 -1.51
N VAL A 184 20.68 13.74 -2.49
CA VAL A 184 20.58 12.45 -3.18
C VAL A 184 20.92 12.65 -4.65
N GLU A 185 21.90 11.90 -5.15
CA GLU A 185 22.26 11.91 -6.56
C GLU A 185 21.40 10.90 -7.33
N LEU A 186 20.66 11.37 -8.34
CA LEU A 186 19.93 10.50 -9.25
C LEU A 186 20.85 10.14 -10.43
N ARG A 187 21.08 8.86 -10.67
CA ARG A 187 21.88 8.38 -11.80
C ARG A 187 21.09 7.47 -12.71
N LEU A 188 21.35 7.57 -14.00
CA LEU A 188 20.85 6.66 -15.03
C LEU A 188 22.05 6.12 -15.81
N GLY A 189 22.48 4.90 -15.46
CA GLY A 189 23.76 4.38 -15.92
C GLY A 189 24.92 5.14 -15.31
N ASP A 190 25.80 5.68 -16.16
CA ASP A 190 26.93 6.53 -15.81
C ASP A 190 26.58 8.03 -15.79
N GLN A 191 25.37 8.40 -16.21
CA GLN A 191 24.93 9.79 -16.28
C GLN A 191 24.29 10.24 -14.96
N SER A 192 24.69 11.41 -14.49
CA SER A 192 24.07 12.08 -13.35
C SER A 192 22.90 12.94 -13.83
N ILE A 193 21.80 12.96 -13.09
CA ILE A 193 20.61 13.76 -13.38
C ILE A 193 20.38 14.71 -12.21
N SER A 194 20.22 15.99 -12.49
CA SER A 194 19.99 17.03 -11.48
C SER A 194 18.92 18.02 -11.91
N ILE A 195 18.41 18.78 -10.95
CA ILE A 195 17.49 19.90 -11.17
C ILE A 195 18.05 20.94 -12.17
N ASN A 196 19.37 21.08 -12.31
CA ASN A 196 19.99 22.02 -13.24
C ASN A 196 19.64 21.70 -14.71
N HIS A 197 19.41 20.43 -15.03
CA HIS A 197 18.92 20.03 -16.35
C HIS A 197 17.50 20.51 -16.62
N LEU A 198 16.66 20.65 -15.58
CA LEU A 198 15.32 21.20 -15.73
C LEU A 198 15.36 22.73 -15.87
N TYR A 199 16.22 23.40 -15.10
CA TYR A 199 16.43 24.85 -15.26
C TYR A 199 16.94 25.18 -16.67
N SER A 200 17.86 24.40 -17.23
CA SER A 200 18.38 24.64 -18.58
C SER A 200 17.33 24.42 -19.68
N ILE A 201 16.26 23.67 -19.43
CA ILE A 201 15.13 23.56 -20.36
C ILE A 201 14.17 24.75 -20.19
N ILE A 202 13.82 25.07 -18.94
CA ILE A 202 12.85 26.14 -18.62
C ILE A 202 13.35 27.53 -19.03
N ASP A 203 14.65 27.80 -18.83
CA ASP A 203 15.24 29.11 -19.11
C ASP A 203 15.77 29.22 -20.55
N ASN A 204 15.63 28.18 -21.37
CA ASN A 204 16.11 28.17 -22.75
C ASN A 204 15.05 28.67 -23.73
N ALA A 205 15.35 29.80 -24.38
CA ALA A 205 14.46 30.45 -25.35
C ALA A 205 14.08 29.58 -26.57
N LYS A 206 14.76 28.45 -26.82
CA LYS A 206 14.39 27.51 -27.88
C LYS A 206 13.17 26.65 -27.55
N PHE A 207 12.85 26.47 -26.27
CA PHE A 207 11.71 25.68 -25.83
C PHE A 207 10.68 26.59 -25.19
N THR A 208 9.44 26.51 -25.64
CA THR A 208 8.32 27.23 -25.02
C THR A 208 7.70 26.38 -23.92
N LYS A 209 6.94 27.01 -23.02
CA LYS A 209 6.16 26.30 -22.00
C LYS A 209 5.24 25.24 -22.60
N ILE A 210 4.75 25.42 -23.84
CA ILE A 210 3.90 24.45 -24.52
C ILE A 210 4.68 23.19 -24.88
N ASP A 211 5.98 23.31 -25.17
CA ASP A 211 6.83 22.19 -25.55
C ASP A 211 7.23 21.33 -24.35
N HIS A 212 7.56 21.98 -23.22
CA HIS A 212 8.11 21.28 -22.05
C HIS A 212 7.13 21.16 -20.88
N CYS A 213 6.00 21.87 -20.87
CA CYS A 213 4.95 21.81 -19.83
C CYS A 213 5.41 22.12 -18.38
N LEU A 214 6.57 22.75 -18.19
CA LEU A 214 7.14 23.04 -16.87
C LEU A 214 7.07 24.54 -16.52
N THR A 215 6.99 24.85 -15.23
CA THR A 215 7.27 26.17 -14.68
C THR A 215 8.27 26.07 -13.53
N LYS A 216 8.92 27.18 -13.17
CA LYS A 216 9.83 27.24 -12.00
C LYS A 216 9.15 26.79 -10.70
N SER A 217 7.83 26.95 -10.60
CA SER A 217 7.06 26.54 -9.43
C SER A 217 6.92 25.01 -9.30
N ASP A 218 6.98 24.27 -10.41
CA ASP A 218 6.76 22.82 -10.42
C ASP A 218 8.00 22.06 -9.92
N ILE A 219 9.18 22.66 -10.10
CA ILE A 219 10.46 22.16 -9.60
C ILE A 219 10.86 22.74 -8.23
N ASN A 220 9.92 23.38 -7.53
CA ASN A 220 10.17 23.89 -6.19
C ASN A 220 10.21 22.73 -5.17
N PRO A 221 11.35 22.50 -4.48
CA PRO A 221 11.49 21.39 -3.53
C PRO A 221 10.67 21.56 -2.24
N LYS A 222 10.13 22.77 -1.96
CA LYS A 222 9.28 23.01 -0.79
C LYS A 222 7.91 22.35 -0.92
N ASP A 223 7.42 22.20 -2.14
CA ASP A 223 6.14 21.54 -2.38
C ASP A 223 6.38 20.07 -2.70
N ARG A 224 6.19 19.19 -1.70
CA ARG A 224 6.49 17.76 -1.78
C ARG A 224 5.30 16.90 -2.21
N GLN A 225 4.11 17.49 -2.34
CA GLN A 225 2.86 16.79 -2.63
C GLN A 225 2.09 17.38 -3.82
N LYS A 226 2.65 18.35 -4.54
CA LYS A 226 2.11 18.81 -5.82
C LYS A 226 2.18 17.67 -6.84
N PHE A 227 1.02 17.27 -7.34
CA PHE A 227 0.84 16.35 -8.45
C PHE A 227 0.60 17.11 -9.74
#